data_AF-X1K7X5-F1
#
_entry.id   AF-X1K7X5-F1
#
_cell.length_a   1.000
_cell.length_b   1.000
_cell.length_c   1.000
_cell.angle_alpha   90.00
_cell.angle_beta   90.00
_cell.angle_gamma   90.00
#
_symmetry.space_group_name_H-M   'P 1'
#
loop_
_entity.id
_entity.type
_entity.pdbx_description
1 polymer ?
#
loop_
_entity_poly.entity_id
_entity_poly.type
_entity_poly.pdbx_seq_one_letter_code
_entity_poly.pdbx_strand_id
1 'polypeptide(L)'
;FGHVNIVTQNAAVTELLSTNGMAGMLNTIWLIVTAMVFGGVMESAGLLVRITQSVIKFVKSTGALVASTVGTCLFFNITASDQYIAIVVPGRMYAETYKDHGLKPEVLSRALEDSGTVTSVLIPWNTCGATQSGVLGVPTLTYLPFAFFNIISPLMSIFMAVFNIKIRRIKEKSSRQ
;
A
#
# COMPACT_ATOMS: atom_id res chain seq x y z
N PHE A 1 -12.27 25.10 -8.08
CA PHE A 1 -13.02 24.00 -7.45
C PHE A 1 -12.99 24.22 -5.94
N GLY A 2 -14.06 24.82 -5.42
CA GLY A 2 -14.10 25.49 -4.11
C GLY A 2 -14.85 24.71 -3.03
N HIS A 3 -15.12 25.42 -1.93
CA HIS A 3 -15.81 24.90 -0.75
C HIS A 3 -17.18 24.33 -1.13
N VAL A 4 -17.44 23.07 -0.81
CA VAL A 4 -18.76 22.44 -0.97
C VAL A 4 -19.28 22.16 0.43
N ASN A 5 -20.52 22.55 0.71
CA ASN A 5 -21.20 22.28 1.96
C ASN A 5 -22.64 21.85 1.64
N ILE A 6 -22.96 20.58 1.93
CA ILE A 6 -24.29 20.02 1.74
C ILE A 6 -24.95 19.94 3.11
N VAL A 7 -25.91 20.85 3.35
CA VAL A 7 -26.65 20.90 4.61
C VAL A 7 -27.64 19.75 4.66
N THR A 8 -27.55 18.94 5.71
CA THR A 8 -28.47 17.84 6.01
C THR A 8 -29.13 18.06 7.37
N GLN A 9 -30.15 17.25 7.69
CA GLN A 9 -30.86 17.33 8.97
C GLN A 9 -29.99 16.89 10.17
N ASN A 10 -28.87 16.20 9.93
CA ASN A 10 -27.93 15.76 10.96
C ASN A 10 -26.63 16.57 10.86
N ALA A 11 -26.27 17.27 11.93
CA ALA A 11 -25.07 18.12 11.97
C ALA A 11 -23.77 17.35 11.65
N ALA A 12 -23.64 16.12 12.15
CA ALA A 12 -22.45 15.29 11.89
C ALA A 12 -22.33 14.90 10.41
N VAL A 13 -23.47 14.65 9.75
CA VAL A 13 -23.49 14.32 8.32
C VAL A 13 -23.17 15.56 7.47
N THR A 14 -23.66 16.74 7.87
CA THR A 14 -23.33 18.01 7.21
C THR A 14 -21.83 18.32 7.29
N GLU A 15 -21.20 18.05 8.42
CA GLU A 15 -19.76 18.23 8.61
C GLU A 15 -18.95 17.26 7.74
N LEU A 16 -19.32 15.98 7.69
CA LEU A 16 -18.68 14.97 6.84
C LEU A 16 -18.80 15.29 5.33
N LEU A 17 -19.89 15.94 4.92
CA LEU A 17 -20.13 16.32 3.53
C LEU A 17 -19.55 17.70 3.16
N SER A 18 -18.88 18.37 4.11
CA SER A 18 -18.20 19.64 3.87
C SER A 18 -16.75 19.40 3.45
N THR A 19 -16.32 20.01 2.33
CA THR A 19 -14.94 19.89 1.84
C THR A 19 -14.39 21.22 1.35
N ASN A 20 -13.09 21.43 1.54
CA ASN A 20 -12.32 22.56 1.03
C ASN A 20 -11.88 22.38 -0.45
N GLY A 21 -12.29 21.28 -1.10
CA GLY A 21 -11.97 21.00 -2.49
C GLY A 21 -10.47 20.82 -2.73
N MET A 22 -10.00 21.20 -3.93
CA MET A 22 -8.59 21.00 -4.32
C MET A 22 -7.60 21.78 -3.45
N ALA A 23 -8.02 22.93 -2.90
CA ALA A 23 -7.19 23.72 -2.00
C ALA A 23 -6.89 22.96 -0.69
N GLY A 24 -7.87 22.22 -0.17
CA GLY A 24 -7.68 21.37 1.02
C GLY A 24 -6.79 20.15 0.78
N MET A 25 -6.59 19.75 -0.48
CA MET A 25 -5.76 18.59 -0.85
C MET A 25 -4.31 18.96 -1.21
N LEU A 26 -3.94 20.25 -1.19
CA LEU A 26 -2.59 20.71 -1.59
C LEU A 26 -1.47 20.03 -0.81
N ASN A 27 -1.65 19.79 0.50
CA ASN A 27 -0.66 19.05 1.31
C ASN A 27 -0.44 17.62 0.79
N THR A 28 -1.51 16.92 0.43
CA THR A 28 -1.43 15.58 -0.17
C THR A 28 -0.73 15.62 -1.53
N ILE A 29 -1.02 16.62 -2.35
CA ILE A 29 -0.38 16.78 -3.67
C ILE A 29 1.13 17.00 -3.51
N TRP A 30 1.54 17.88 -2.60
CA TRP A 30 2.96 18.14 -2.33
C TRP A 30 3.69 16.86 -1.89
N LEU A 31 3.09 16.09 -0.97
CA LEU A 31 3.64 14.80 -0.55
C LEU A 31 3.81 13.82 -1.71
N ILE A 32 2.81 13.70 -2.60
CA ILE A 32 2.89 12.82 -3.78
C ILE A 32 4.04 13.25 -4.70
N VAL A 33 4.20 14.54 -4.96
CA VAL A 33 5.28 15.06 -5.81
C VAL A 33 6.64 14.77 -5.17
N THR A 34 6.82 15.04 -3.88
CA THR A 34 8.07 14.75 -3.17
C THR A 34 8.36 13.25 -3.13
N ALA A 35 7.36 12.42 -2.89
CA ALA A 35 7.48 10.97 -2.89
C ALA A 35 7.85 10.41 -4.28
N MET A 36 7.28 10.97 -5.35
CA MET A 36 7.61 10.64 -6.73
C MET A 36 9.05 10.97 -7.09
N VAL A 37 9.53 12.16 -6.67
CA VAL A 37 10.92 12.55 -6.86
C VAL A 37 11.85 11.62 -6.09
N PHE A 38 11.54 11.30 -4.83
CA PHE A 38 12.30 10.36 -4.03
C PHE A 38 12.36 8.95 -4.65
N GLY A 39 11.20 8.43 -5.06
CA GLY A 39 11.12 7.14 -5.76
C GLY A 39 11.91 7.13 -7.06
N GLY A 40 11.89 8.23 -7.83
CA GLY A 40 12.70 8.41 -9.03
C GLY A 40 14.20 8.42 -8.76
N VAL A 41 14.66 9.10 -7.70
CA VAL A 41 16.07 9.11 -7.29
C VAL A 41 16.52 7.73 -6.80
N MET A 42 15.68 7.04 -6.02
CA MET A 42 16.01 5.68 -5.57
C MET A 42 16.12 4.67 -6.72
N GLU A 43 15.29 4.82 -7.75
CA GLU A 43 15.35 4.02 -8.98
C GLU A 43 16.61 4.35 -9.77
N SER A 44 16.88 5.63 -10.05
CA SER A 44 18.02 6.06 -10.87
C SER A 44 19.37 5.78 -10.21
N ALA A 45 19.44 5.84 -8.88
CA ALA A 45 20.62 5.46 -8.10
C ALA A 45 20.80 3.93 -7.97
N GLY A 46 19.86 3.11 -8.48
CA GLY A 46 19.91 1.65 -8.37
C GLY A 46 19.70 1.12 -6.95
N LEU A 47 19.28 1.97 -6.01
CA LEU A 47 19.08 1.60 -4.60
C LEU A 47 17.94 0.61 -4.46
N LEU A 48 16.85 0.80 -5.24
CA LEU A 48 15.73 -0.14 -5.27
C LEU A 48 16.18 -1.54 -5.68
N VAL A 49 16.93 -1.66 -6.77
CA VAL A 49 17.50 -2.93 -7.25
C VAL A 49 18.39 -3.56 -6.17
N ARG A 50 19.20 -2.77 -5.47
CA ARG A 50 20.12 -3.29 -4.46
C ARG A 50 19.40 -3.82 -3.22
N ILE A 51 18.34 -3.15 -2.77
CA ILE A 51 17.47 -3.61 -1.68
C ILE A 51 16.74 -4.88 -2.11
N THR A 52 16.12 -4.85 -3.31
CA THR A 52 15.43 -5.98 -3.92
C THR A 52 16.30 -7.23 -3.97
N GLN A 53 17.53 -7.14 -4.50
CA GLN A 53 18.46 -8.27 -4.57
C GLN A 53 18.83 -8.85 -3.20
N SER A 54 18.86 -8.02 -2.15
CA SER A 54 19.14 -8.48 -0.80
C SER A 54 17.96 -9.27 -0.22
N VAL A 55 16.73 -8.83 -0.50
CA VAL A 55 15.51 -9.49 -0.02
C VAL A 55 15.23 -10.78 -0.80
N ILE A 56 15.40 -10.77 -2.13
CA ILE A 56 15.13 -11.93 -3.00
C ILE A 56 15.98 -13.15 -2.66
N LYS A 57 17.21 -12.97 -2.14
CA LYS A 57 18.08 -14.10 -1.73
C LYS A 57 17.41 -15.05 -0.74
N PHE A 58 16.43 -14.57 0.02
CA PHE A 58 15.70 -15.36 1.01
C PHE A 58 14.35 -15.87 0.49
N VAL A 59 13.91 -15.42 -0.69
CA VAL A 59 12.65 -15.79 -1.31
C VAL A 59 12.82 -17.03 -2.18
N LYS A 60 12.34 -18.17 -1.69
CA LYS A 60 12.40 -19.46 -2.41
C LYS A 60 11.04 -19.98 -2.87
N SER A 61 9.94 -19.36 -2.44
CA SER A 61 8.57 -19.81 -2.72
C SER A 61 7.63 -18.63 -2.97
N THR A 62 6.49 -18.90 -3.62
CA THR A 62 5.43 -17.89 -3.83
C THR A 62 4.94 -17.29 -2.52
N GLY A 63 4.78 -18.11 -1.47
CA GLY A 63 4.39 -17.62 -0.14
C GLY A 63 5.44 -16.69 0.47
N ALA A 64 6.73 -17.05 0.35
CA ALA A 64 7.82 -16.19 0.80
C ALA A 64 7.88 -14.88 0.01
N LEU A 65 7.62 -14.91 -1.30
CA LEU A 65 7.62 -13.72 -2.15
C LEU A 65 6.52 -12.74 -1.73
N VAL A 66 5.29 -13.24 -1.53
CA VAL A 66 4.17 -12.40 -1.07
C VAL A 66 4.41 -11.90 0.35
N ALA A 67 4.92 -12.74 1.25
CA ALA A 67 5.26 -12.32 2.61
C ALA A 67 6.34 -11.22 2.64
N SER A 68 7.36 -11.32 1.79
CA SER A 68 8.38 -10.28 1.63
C SER A 68 7.77 -8.98 1.09
N THR A 69 6.89 -9.04 0.09
CA THR A 69 6.16 -7.86 -0.41
C THR A 69 5.36 -7.19 0.70
N VAL A 70 4.54 -7.96 1.44
CA VAL A 70 3.72 -7.47 2.55
C VAL A 70 4.58 -6.85 3.64
N GLY A 71 5.65 -7.53 4.07
CA GLY A 71 6.58 -7.01 5.07
C GLY A 71 7.29 -5.73 4.63
N THR A 72 7.65 -5.64 3.35
CA THR A 72 8.26 -4.43 2.77
C THR A 72 7.27 -3.26 2.75
N CYS A 73 6.02 -3.51 2.40
CA CYS A 73 4.97 -2.49 2.42
C CYS A 73 4.70 -1.98 3.85
N LEU A 74 4.60 -2.87 4.83
CA LEU A 74 4.49 -2.49 6.25
C LEU A 74 5.69 -1.67 6.71
N PHE A 75 6.90 -2.11 6.37
CA PHE A 75 8.12 -1.39 6.70
C PHE A 75 8.09 0.04 6.16
N PHE A 76 7.71 0.23 4.91
CA PHE A 76 7.55 1.57 4.34
C PHE A 76 6.41 2.34 4.98
N ASN A 77 5.26 1.74 5.31
CA ASN A 77 4.20 2.47 6.02
C ASN A 77 4.62 2.95 7.42
N ILE A 78 5.46 2.17 8.11
CA ILE A 78 6.00 2.52 9.43
C ILE A 78 7.08 3.62 9.31
N THR A 79 7.98 3.50 8.33
CA THR A 79 9.16 4.37 8.21
C THR A 79 8.95 5.60 7.34
N ALA A 80 8.15 5.49 6.30
CA ALA A 80 7.72 6.58 5.45
C ALA A 80 6.32 7.02 5.91
N SER A 81 6.20 8.29 6.27
CA SER A 81 4.91 8.92 6.65
C SER A 81 3.89 9.02 5.51
N ASP A 82 4.11 8.32 4.38
CA ASP A 82 3.27 8.41 3.19
C ASP A 82 3.02 7.05 2.53
N GLN A 83 1.74 6.71 2.34
CA GLN A 83 1.26 5.49 1.71
C GLN A 83 1.77 5.31 0.27
N TYR A 84 1.98 6.39 -0.47
CA TYR A 84 2.43 6.34 -1.85
C TYR A 84 3.76 5.60 -1.99
N ILE A 85 4.71 5.89 -1.08
CA ILE A 85 6.01 5.23 -1.05
C ILE A 85 5.85 3.74 -0.73
N ALA A 86 4.95 3.40 0.20
CA ALA A 86 4.69 2.02 0.58
C ALA A 86 4.05 1.17 -0.52
N ILE A 87 3.47 1.78 -1.56
CA ILE A 87 2.88 1.07 -2.71
C ILE A 87 3.85 1.07 -3.90
N VAL A 88 4.34 2.24 -4.29
CA VAL A 88 5.08 2.40 -5.56
C VAL A 88 6.47 1.77 -5.48
N VAL A 89 7.16 1.93 -4.35
CA VAL A 89 8.51 1.38 -4.19
C VAL A 89 8.47 -0.15 -4.21
N PRO A 90 7.70 -0.84 -3.35
CA PRO A 90 7.59 -2.29 -3.40
C PRO A 90 7.03 -2.80 -4.74
N GLY A 91 6.08 -2.08 -5.34
CA GLY A 91 5.54 -2.45 -6.65
C GLY A 91 6.58 -2.48 -7.76
N ARG A 92 7.48 -1.49 -7.81
CA ARG A 92 8.62 -1.49 -8.75
C ARG A 92 9.67 -2.54 -8.38
N MET A 93 10.01 -2.64 -7.10
CA MET A 93 11.00 -3.58 -6.58
C MET A 93 10.68 -5.03 -6.94
N TYR A 94 9.42 -5.46 -6.78
CA TYR A 94 9.03 -6.86 -6.93
C TYR A 94 8.44 -7.20 -8.31
N ALA A 95 8.21 -6.23 -9.20
CA ALA A 95 7.58 -6.46 -10.51
C ALA A 95 8.28 -7.57 -11.34
N GLU A 96 9.59 -7.44 -11.55
CA GLU A 96 10.33 -8.43 -12.34
C GLU A 96 10.42 -9.77 -11.59
N THR A 97 10.58 -9.75 -10.27
CA THR A 97 10.65 -10.97 -9.45
C THR A 97 9.38 -11.82 -9.53
N TYR A 98 8.21 -11.18 -9.50
CA TYR A 98 6.93 -11.88 -9.64
C TYR A 98 6.80 -12.50 -11.03
N LYS A 99 7.25 -11.79 -12.06
CA LYS A 99 7.27 -12.27 -13.44
C LYS A 99 8.23 -13.45 -13.62
N ASP A 100 9.43 -13.39 -13.04
CA ASP A 100 10.42 -14.47 -13.03
C ASP A 100 9.91 -15.73 -12.32
N HIS A 101 9.06 -15.56 -11.30
CA HIS A 101 8.37 -16.65 -10.61
C HIS A 101 7.11 -17.16 -11.34
N GLY A 102 6.87 -16.69 -12.58
CA GLY A 102 5.73 -17.07 -13.40
C GLY A 102 4.38 -16.60 -12.83
N LEU A 103 4.35 -15.56 -12.00
CA LEU A 103 3.14 -15.00 -11.42
C LEU A 103 2.59 -13.88 -12.30
N LYS A 104 1.27 -13.78 -12.38
CA LYS A 104 0.64 -12.64 -13.06
C LYS A 104 0.76 -11.36 -12.21
N PRO A 105 0.79 -10.17 -12.85
CA PRO A 105 0.89 -8.90 -12.13
C PRO A 105 -0.27 -8.64 -11.16
N GLU A 106 -1.43 -9.29 -11.35
CA GLU A 106 -2.56 -9.16 -10.42
C GLU A 106 -2.24 -9.71 -9.02
N VAL A 107 -1.32 -10.68 -8.91
CA VAL A 107 -0.88 -11.23 -7.62
C VAL A 107 -0.03 -10.21 -6.85
N LEU A 108 0.83 -9.47 -7.56
CA LEU A 108 1.61 -8.38 -6.98
C LEU A 108 0.69 -7.23 -6.57
N SER A 109 -0.18 -6.77 -7.47
CA SER A 109 -1.14 -5.70 -7.20
C SER A 109 -1.99 -6.01 -5.97
N ARG A 110 -2.52 -7.24 -5.86
CA ARG A 110 -3.25 -7.67 -4.68
C ARG A 110 -2.42 -7.61 -3.40
N ALA A 111 -1.18 -8.10 -3.43
CA ALA A 111 -0.30 -8.06 -2.25
C ALA A 111 0.00 -6.62 -1.81
N LEU A 112 0.17 -5.69 -2.75
CA LEU A 112 0.37 -4.26 -2.47
C LEU A 112 -0.88 -3.64 -1.83
N GLU A 113 -2.06 -3.89 -2.38
CA GLU A 113 -3.31 -3.36 -1.83
C GLU A 113 -3.63 -3.95 -0.45
N ASP A 114 -3.51 -5.27 -0.31
CA ASP A 114 -3.81 -5.97 0.94
C ASP A 114 -2.81 -5.65 2.07
N SER A 115 -1.71 -4.94 1.77
CA SER A 115 -0.72 -4.51 2.77
C SER A 115 -0.46 -3.01 2.77
N GLY A 116 0.15 -2.45 1.72
CA GLY A 116 0.50 -1.04 1.62
C GLY A 116 -0.70 -0.10 1.78
N THR A 117 -1.82 -0.38 1.10
CA THR A 117 -3.01 0.48 1.17
C THR A 117 -3.68 0.40 2.53
N VAL A 118 -4.00 -0.81 2.98
CA VAL A 118 -4.84 -1.00 4.17
C VAL A 118 -4.10 -0.77 5.49
N THR A 119 -2.77 -0.96 5.55
CA THR A 119 -2.04 -0.79 6.82
C THR A 119 -1.59 0.64 7.10
N SER A 120 -1.66 1.54 6.12
CA SER A 120 -1.28 2.95 6.25
C SER A 120 -2.03 3.66 7.39
N VAL A 121 -3.33 3.39 7.53
CA VAL A 121 -4.20 3.99 8.56
C VAL A 121 -3.84 3.54 10.00
N LEU A 122 -3.05 2.49 10.15
CA LEU A 122 -2.65 1.96 11.46
C LEU A 122 -1.45 2.69 12.06
N ILE A 123 -0.79 3.56 11.28
CA ILE A 123 0.43 4.26 11.68
C ILE A 123 0.09 5.71 12.04
N PRO A 124 0.28 6.16 13.30
CA PRO A 124 -0.19 7.48 13.75
C PRO A 124 0.40 8.66 12.98
N TRP A 125 1.64 8.54 12.54
CA TRP A 125 2.38 9.58 11.80
C TRP A 125 2.31 9.41 10.29
N ASN A 126 1.53 8.46 9.78
CA ASN A 126 1.25 8.34 8.36
C ASN A 126 0.03 9.21 8.02
N THR A 127 0.00 9.79 6.82
CA THR A 127 -1.09 10.64 6.31
C THR A 127 -2.48 10.05 6.55
N CYS A 128 -2.69 8.75 6.30
CA CYS A 128 -4.00 8.13 6.50
C CYS A 128 -4.36 7.97 7.99
N GLY A 129 -3.39 7.65 8.84
CA GLY A 129 -3.60 7.54 10.28
C GLY A 129 -3.92 8.89 10.92
N ALA A 130 -3.18 9.93 10.53
CA ALA A 130 -3.42 11.31 10.96
C ALA A 130 -4.81 11.82 10.51
N THR A 131 -5.17 11.56 9.25
CA THR A 131 -6.48 11.96 8.70
C THR A 131 -7.62 11.25 9.44
N GLN A 132 -7.53 9.92 9.62
CA GLN A 132 -8.59 9.15 10.27
C GLN A 132 -8.72 9.50 11.75
N SER A 133 -7.61 9.75 12.44
CA SER A 133 -7.61 10.23 13.81
C SER A 133 -8.25 11.61 13.94
N GLY A 134 -7.99 12.52 12.99
CA GLY A 134 -8.60 13.85 12.93
C GLY A 134 -10.11 13.80 12.68
N VAL A 135 -10.57 12.96 11.75
CA VAL A 135 -12.00 12.81 11.41
C VAL A 135 -12.78 12.13 12.55
N LEU A 136 -12.21 11.08 13.16
CA LEU A 136 -12.89 10.34 14.23
C LEU A 136 -12.80 11.03 15.60
N GLY A 137 -11.91 12.01 15.76
CA GLY A 137 -11.66 12.67 17.04
C GLY A 137 -10.99 11.77 18.10
N VAL A 138 -10.44 10.62 17.70
CA VAL A 138 -9.76 9.69 18.60
C VAL A 138 -8.36 9.35 18.09
N PRO A 139 -7.37 9.13 18.99
CA PRO A 139 -6.02 8.75 18.58
C PRO A 139 -5.97 7.46 17.75
N THR A 140 -5.00 7.36 16.83
CA THR A 140 -4.81 6.18 15.99
C THR A 140 -4.72 4.87 16.76
N LEU A 141 -3.93 4.85 17.84
CA LEU A 141 -3.76 3.65 18.67
C LEU A 141 -5.07 3.21 19.37
N THR A 142 -6.03 4.12 19.54
CA THR A 142 -7.32 3.82 20.16
C THR A 142 -8.26 3.12 19.18
N TYR A 143 -8.32 3.54 17.91
CA TYR A 143 -9.14 2.85 16.91
C TYR A 143 -8.44 1.63 16.28
N LEU A 144 -7.10 1.56 16.33
CA LEU A 144 -6.29 0.48 15.76
C LEU A 144 -6.82 -0.93 16.04
N PRO A 145 -7.12 -1.34 17.30
CA PRO A 145 -7.60 -2.70 17.56
C PRO A 145 -8.96 -3.01 16.95
N PHE A 146 -9.77 -2.00 16.62
CA PHE A 146 -11.08 -2.16 15.98
C PHE A 146 -11.00 -2.16 14.46
N ALA A 147 -9.82 -1.84 13.89
CA ALA A 147 -9.58 -1.80 12.47
C ALA A 147 -9.33 -3.20 11.88
N PHE A 148 -10.24 -4.14 12.15
CA PHE A 148 -10.07 -5.58 11.87
C PHE A 148 -9.67 -5.88 10.42
N PHE A 149 -10.32 -5.23 9.46
CA PHE A 149 -10.02 -5.42 8.03
C PHE A 149 -8.55 -5.11 7.72
N ASN A 150 -8.03 -3.99 8.24
CA ASN A 150 -6.67 -3.53 8.00
C ASN A 150 -5.61 -4.45 8.62
N ILE A 151 -5.94 -5.09 9.75
CA ILE A 151 -5.04 -6.05 10.43
C ILE A 151 -5.09 -7.42 9.75
N ILE A 152 -6.29 -7.89 9.39
CA ILE A 152 -6.51 -9.25 8.88
C ILE A 152 -6.11 -9.37 7.41
N SER A 153 -6.34 -8.34 6.60
CA SER A 153 -6.05 -8.33 5.16
C SER A 153 -4.62 -8.79 4.80
N PRO A 154 -3.54 -8.20 5.36
CA PRO A 154 -2.18 -8.63 5.02
C PRO A 154 -1.90 -10.08 5.44
N LEU A 155 -2.43 -10.51 6.59
CA LEU A 155 -2.31 -11.89 7.07
C LEU A 155 -3.01 -12.88 6.14
N MET A 156 -4.20 -12.53 5.64
CA MET A 156 -4.94 -13.34 4.68
C MET A 156 -4.23 -13.44 3.33
N SER A 157 -3.61 -12.36 2.87
CA SER A 157 -2.83 -12.36 1.63
C SER A 157 -1.63 -13.31 1.72
N ILE A 158 -0.90 -13.28 2.84
CA ILE A 158 0.19 -14.23 3.12
C ILE A 158 -0.34 -15.66 3.19
N PHE A 159 -1.41 -15.89 3.94
CA PHE A 159 -2.03 -17.21 4.07
C PHE A 159 -2.40 -17.80 2.72
N MET A 160 -3.12 -17.05 1.86
CA MET A 160 -3.49 -17.53 0.54
C MET A 160 -2.27 -17.85 -0.35
N ALA A 161 -1.19 -17.08 -0.22
CA ALA A 161 0.04 -17.31 -0.98
C ALA A 161 0.82 -18.54 -0.50
N VAL A 162 0.87 -18.78 0.82
CA VAL A 162 1.52 -19.97 1.42
C VAL A 162 0.80 -21.25 1.00
N PHE A 163 -0.54 -21.27 1.03
CA PHE A 163 -1.34 -22.42 0.60
C PHE A 163 -1.58 -22.46 -0.91
N ASN A 164 -1.01 -21.53 -1.69
CA ASN A 164 -1.13 -21.44 -3.15
C ASN A 164 -2.61 -21.39 -3.62
N ILE A 165 -3.48 -20.79 -2.82
CA ILE A 165 -4.92 -20.68 -3.09
C ILE A 165 -5.17 -19.52 -4.06
N LYS A 166 -5.78 -19.82 -5.21
CA LYS A 166 -6.17 -18.83 -6.24
C LYS A 166 -5.00 -17.94 -6.72
N ILE A 167 -3.75 -18.42 -6.65
CA ILE A 167 -2.59 -17.71 -7.20
C ILE A 167 -2.59 -17.82 -8.72
N ARG A 168 -2.68 -16.67 -9.40
CA ARG A 168 -2.67 -16.61 -10.86
C ARG A 168 -1.26 -16.66 -11.40
N ARG A 169 -1.02 -17.64 -12.28
CA ARG A 169 0.25 -17.85 -12.97
C ARG A 169 0.13 -17.46 -14.44
N ILE A 170 1.24 -17.02 -15.01
CA ILE A 170 1.36 -16.81 -16.46
C ILE A 170 1.22 -18.19 -17.10
N LYS A 171 0.25 -18.36 -18.01
CA LYS A 171 0.19 -19.59 -18.82
C LYS A 171 1.42 -19.60 -19.72
N GLU A 172 2.24 -20.64 -19.64
CA GLU A 172 3.19 -20.91 -20.73
C GLU A 172 2.39 -20.96 -22.04
N LYS A 173 2.84 -20.19 -23.04
CA LYS A 173 2.45 -20.49 -24.42
C LYS A 173 2.99 -21.89 -24.69
N SER A 174 2.08 -22.86 -24.82
CA SER A 174 2.37 -24.12 -25.51
C SER A 174 3.09 -23.74 -26.81
N SER A 175 4.39 -23.98 -26.88
CA SER A 175 5.13 -24.09 -28.13
C SER A 175 4.49 -25.24 -28.89
N ARG A 176 3.45 -24.94 -29.66
CA ARG A 176 2.94 -25.86 -30.67
C ARG A 176 4.02 -25.96 -31.74
N GLN A 177 4.54 -27.18 -31.84
CA GLN A 177 5.33 -27.72 -32.93
C GLN A 177 4.67 -27.44 -34.27
#